data_AF-A0A4Q7Y1K6-F1
#
_entry.id   AF-A0A4Q7Y1K6-F1
#
_cell.length_a   1.000
_cell.length_b   1.000
_cell.length_c   1.000
_cell.angle_alpha   90.00
_cell.angle_beta   90.00
_cell.angle_gamma   90.00
#
_symmetry.space_group_name_H-M   'P 1'
#
loop_
_entity.id
_entity.type
_entity.pdbx_description
1 polymer ?
#
loop_
_entity_poly.entity_id
_entity_poly.type
_entity_poly.pdbx_seq_one_letter_code
_entity_poly.pdbx_strand_id
1 'polypeptide(L)' 'MTPDEELLDTIEEIRRERFPNLSPSLVKAIVAVEQEFPDNRPEAFRRISDAIDEQLNHKGEA' A
#
# COMPACT_ATOMS: atom_id res chain seq x y z
N MET A 1 6.52 16.47 12.06
CA MET A 1 5.78 15.78 11.00
C MET A 1 6.28 16.27 9.67
N THR A 2 6.71 15.37 8.83
CA THR A 2 7.02 15.63 7.42
C THR A 2 5.75 15.50 6.59
N PRO A 3 5.71 16.09 5.38
CA PRO A 3 4.58 15.94 4.46
C PRO A 3 4.25 14.47 4.16
N ASP A 4 5.26 13.61 4.12
CA ASP A 4 5.11 12.17 3.91
C ASP A 4 4.43 11.46 5.10
N GLU A 5 4.72 11.88 6.33
CA GLU A 5 4.07 11.35 7.54
C GLU A 5 2.58 11.71 7.58
N GLU A 6 2.23 12.97 7.25
CA GLU A 6 0.83 13.41 7.20
C GLU A 6 0.03 12.69 6.10
N LEU A 7 0.66 12.46 4.94
CA LEU A 7 0.06 11.70 3.85
C LEU A 7 -0.19 10.24 4.26
N LEU A 8 0.77 9.60 4.93
CA LEU A 8 0.63 8.23 5.43
C LEU A 8 -0.49 8.12 6.47
N ASP A 9 -0.59 9.07 7.40
CA ASP A 9 -1.67 9.11 8.40
C ASP A 9 -3.04 9.27 7.72
N THR A 10 -3.14 10.15 6.73
CA THR A 10 -4.39 10.36 5.97
C THR A 10 -4.81 9.10 5.22
N ILE A 11 -3.87 8.41 4.56
CA ILE A 11 -4.17 7.16 3.84
C ILE A 11 -4.56 6.05 4.83
N GLU A 12 -3.92 5.99 6.00
CA GLU A 12 -4.24 5.03 7.06
C GLU A 12 -5.64 5.28 7.66
N GLU A 13 -6.05 6.53 7.82
CA GLU A 13 -7.41 6.89 8.26
C GLU A 13 -8.45 6.41 7.25
N ILE A 14 -8.26 6.70 5.95
CA ILE A 14 -9.12 6.23 4.87
C ILE A 14 -9.17 4.69 4.84
N ARG A 15 -8.02 4.02 5.00
CA ARG A 15 -7.96 2.55 5.06
C ARG A 15 -8.82 2.02 6.21
N ARG A 16 -8.70 2.58 7.41
CA ARG A 16 -9.49 2.14 8.58
C ARG A 16 -10.98 2.29 8.37
N GLU A 17 -11.41 3.42 7.82
CA GLU A 17 -12.83 3.71 7.61
C GLU A 17 -13.45 2.88 6.48
N ARG A 18 -12.74 2.78 5.35
CA ARG A 18 -13.30 2.24 4.11
C ARG A 18 -12.90 0.79 3.85
N PHE A 19 -11.74 0.39 4.32
CA PHE A 19 -11.14 -0.92 4.06
C PHE A 19 -10.52 -1.52 5.35
N PRO A 20 -11.30 -1.68 6.43
CA PRO A 20 -10.76 -2.11 7.74
C PRO A 20 -10.04 -3.48 7.69
N ASN A 21 -10.40 -4.31 6.71
CA ASN A 21 -9.83 -5.64 6.50
C ASN A 21 -8.53 -5.65 5.69
N LEU A 22 -8.12 -4.53 5.08
CA LEU A 22 -6.82 -4.43 4.41
C LEU A 22 -5.73 -4.23 5.46
N SER A 23 -4.58 -4.89 5.31
CA SER A 23 -3.49 -4.71 6.26
C SER A 23 -2.90 -3.29 6.18
N PRO A 24 -2.62 -2.62 7.32
CA PRO A 24 -1.87 -1.36 7.33
C PRO A 24 -0.45 -1.50 6.76
N SER A 25 0.11 -2.73 6.74
CA SER A 25 1.41 -2.99 6.09
C SER A 25 1.36 -2.81 4.57
N LEU A 26 0.20 -3.02 3.94
CA LEU A 26 0.03 -2.88 2.49
C LEU A 26 0.17 -1.42 2.05
N VAL A 27 -0.44 -0.49 2.78
CA VAL A 27 -0.33 0.95 2.49
C VAL A 27 1.13 1.41 2.51
N LYS A 28 1.88 0.98 3.54
CA LYS A 28 3.30 1.29 3.65
C LYS A 28 4.11 0.69 2.50
N ALA A 29 3.80 -0.54 2.10
CA ALA A 29 4.46 -1.19 0.97
C ALA A 29 4.21 -0.44 -0.36
N ILE A 30 2.97 0.01 -0.61
CA ILE A 30 2.63 0.78 -1.81
C ILE A 30 3.43 2.09 -1.86
N VAL A 31 3.45 2.84 -0.76
CA VAL A 31 4.18 4.12 -0.69
C VAL A 31 5.68 3.92 -0.85
N ALA A 32 6.25 2.85 -0.26
CA ALA A 32 7.66 2.53 -0.44
C ALA A 32 8.00 2.20 -1.90
N VAL A 33 7.15 1.47 -2.61
CA VAL A 33 7.34 1.17 -4.04
C VAL A 33 7.28 2.44 -4.88
N GLU A 34 6.32 3.33 -4.65
CA GLU A 34 6.24 4.62 -5.36
C GLU A 34 7.48 5.49 -5.12
N GLN A 35 8.05 5.47 -3.91
CA GLN A 35 9.30 6.17 -3.58
C GLN A 35 10.54 5.52 -4.21
N GLU A 36 10.57 4.20 -4.37
CA GLU A 36 11.68 3.46 -5.00
C GLU A 36 11.67 3.61 -6.53
N PHE A 37 10.48 3.79 -7.15
CA PHE A 37 10.29 3.87 -8.59
C PHE A 37 9.57 5.14 -9.07
N PRO A 38 10.04 6.36 -8.71
CA PRO A 38 9.31 7.60 -8.98
C PRO A 38 9.11 7.89 -10.48
N ASP A 39 10.09 7.48 -11.31
CA ASP A 39 10.06 7.69 -12.76
C ASP A 39 9.72 6.42 -13.57
N ASN A 40 9.55 5.27 -12.89
CA ASN A 40 9.28 3.99 -13.52
C ASN A 40 7.91 3.44 -13.12
N ARG A 41 6.87 4.13 -13.58
CA ARG A 41 5.48 3.73 -13.32
C ARG A 41 5.14 2.29 -13.70
N PRO A 42 5.62 1.73 -14.83
CA PRO A 42 5.35 0.33 -15.15
C PRO A 42 5.87 -0.65 -14.10
N GLU A 43 7.09 -0.43 -13.57
CA GLU A 43 7.66 -1.29 -12.53
C GLU A 43 6.98 -1.05 -11.17
N ALA A 44 6.67 0.20 -10.83
CA ALA A 44 5.91 0.53 -9.62
C ALA A 44 4.56 -0.19 -9.60
N PHE A 45 3.81 -0.11 -10.70
CA PHE A 45 2.53 -0.78 -10.86
C PHE A 45 2.65 -2.30 -10.70
N ARG A 46 3.66 -2.91 -11.33
CA ARG A 46 3.90 -4.36 -11.24
C ARG A 46 4.10 -4.80 -9.80
N ARG A 47 4.99 -4.12 -9.07
CA ARG A 47 5.31 -4.48 -7.68
C ARG A 47 4.18 -4.17 -6.70
N ILE A 48 3.44 -3.09 -6.91
CA ILE A 48 2.23 -2.80 -6.13
C ILE A 48 1.20 -3.90 -6.34
N SER A 49 0.99 -4.34 -7.59
CA SER A 49 0.06 -5.43 -7.90
C SER A 49 0.49 -6.72 -7.22
N ASP A 50 1.76 -7.09 -7.30
CA ASP A 50 2.31 -8.28 -6.62
C ASP A 50 2.09 -8.22 -5.09
N ALA A 51 2.32 -7.06 -4.47
CA ALA A 51 2.12 -6.87 -3.03
C ALA A 51 0.64 -6.94 -2.61
N ILE A 52 -0.28 -6.46 -3.46
CA ILE A 52 -1.72 -6.57 -3.23
C ILE A 52 -2.16 -8.04 -3.38
N ASP A 53 -1.73 -8.72 -4.43
CA ASP A 53 -2.09 -10.11 -4.69
C ASP A 53 -1.59 -11.05 -3.59
N GLU A 54 -0.38 -10.85 -3.06
CA GLU A 54 0.13 -11.62 -1.92
C GLU A 54 -0.76 -11.45 -0.67
N GLN A 55 -1.21 -10.23 -0.39
CA GLN A 55 -2.10 -9.93 0.72
C GLN A 55 -3.51 -10.49 0.54
N LEU A 56 -4.02 -10.51 -0.70
CA LEU A 56 -5.36 -11.02 -1.01
C LEU A 56 -5.39 -12.55 -1.08
N ASN A 57 -4.34 -13.20 -1.59
CA ASN A 57 -4.25 -14.67 -1.68
C ASN A 57 -4.05 -15.33 -0.31
N HIS A 58 -3.39 -14.68 0.64
CA HIS A 58 -3.36 -15.16 2.03
C HIS A 58 -4.75 -15.18 2.69
N LYS A 59 -5.77 -14.57 2.09
CA LYS A 59 -7.17 -14.63 2.56
C LYS A 59 -7.97 -15.81 1.97
N GLY A 60 -7.36 -16.61 1.07
CA GLY A 60 -7.99 -17.78 0.44
C GLY A 60 -7.74 -19.12 1.17
N GLU A 61 -6.88 -19.14 2.18
CA GLU A 61 -6.57 -20.33 2.99
C GLU A 61 -6.95 -20.08 4.46
N ALA A 62 -8.26 -20.03 4.74
CA ALA A 62 -8.81 -20.11 6.11
C ALA A 62 -10.19 -20.78 6.09
#